data_AF-A0AAE4LXP4-F1
#
_entry.id   AF-A0AAE4LXP4-F1
#
_cell.length_a   1.000
_cell.length_b   1.000
_cell.length_c   1.000
_cell.angle_alpha   90.00
_cell.angle_beta   90.00
_cell.angle_gamma   90.00
#
_symmetry.space_group_name_H-M   'P 1'
#
loop_
_entity.id
_entity.type
_entity.pdbx_description
1 polymer ?
#
loop_
_entity_poly.entity_id
_entity_poly.type
_entity_poly.pdbx_seq_one_letter_code
_entity_poly.pdbx_strand_id
1 'polypeptide(L)'
;MKYMQYYAKKFLNHPETWKQWQLAKLTAMLSYAQRHCTYYRKYIVGEVRMDNSMEIIKSLPLLDKNIIRHQEKNVYSDEITDNWKVWLNTGGSTGEPLHFPALYKGLPVEGVCQMMLYMKMGYQWGDIIVSFDGCRIKDEDRSRNIYWQMGNANFPFGKKNFSTLYLDNNSVKYYW
;
A
#
# COMPACT_ATOMS: atom_id res chain seq x y z
N MET A 1 17.24 2.73 -4.39
CA MET A 1 17.63 2.01 -3.17
C MET A 1 18.32 2.88 -2.13
N LYS A 2 19.44 3.56 -2.46
CA LYS A 2 20.17 4.44 -1.52
C LYS A 2 19.28 5.51 -0.87
N TYR A 3 18.37 6.12 -1.66
CA TYR A 3 17.34 7.05 -1.16
C TYR A 3 16.51 6.41 -0.04
N MET A 4 15.89 5.25 -0.30
CA MET A 4 15.01 4.58 0.67
C MET A 4 15.73 4.23 1.98
N GLN A 5 16.95 3.69 1.87
CA GLN A 5 17.76 3.34 3.03
C GLN A 5 18.17 4.58 3.85
N TYR A 6 18.52 5.67 3.19
CA TYR A 6 18.85 6.93 3.86
C TYR A 6 17.67 7.46 4.68
N TYR A 7 16.48 7.57 4.07
CA TYR A 7 15.29 8.05 4.77
C TYR A 7 14.80 7.07 5.84
N ALA A 8 14.88 5.75 5.60
CA ALA A 8 14.54 4.76 6.60
C ALA A 8 15.45 4.87 7.85
N LYS A 9 16.77 4.96 7.67
CA LYS A 9 17.72 5.20 8.77
C LYS A 9 17.42 6.50 9.50
N LYS A 10 17.21 7.59 8.76
CA LYS A 10 16.87 8.90 9.34
C LYS A 10 15.63 8.82 10.21
N PHE A 11 14.54 8.23 9.70
CA PHE A 11 13.28 8.13 10.43
C PHE A 11 13.34 7.16 11.62
N LEU A 12 14.11 6.07 11.53
CA LEU A 12 14.30 5.16 12.66
C LEU A 12 15.11 5.80 13.79
N ASN A 13 16.15 6.58 13.46
CA ASN A 13 17.00 7.24 14.46
C ASN A 13 16.34 8.51 15.04
N HIS A 14 15.48 9.16 14.27
CA HIS A 14 14.85 10.44 14.60
C HIS A 14 13.33 10.37 14.44
N PRO A 15 12.62 9.59 15.28
CA PRO A 15 11.19 9.36 15.12
C PRO A 15 10.34 10.64 15.16
N GLU A 16 10.79 11.66 15.87
CA GLU A 16 10.18 12.99 15.91
C GLU A 16 10.09 13.63 14.51
N THR A 17 11.06 13.39 13.64
CA THR A 17 11.10 14.00 12.30
C THR A 17 9.99 13.45 11.40
N TRP A 18 9.74 12.13 11.42
CA TRP A 18 8.66 11.58 10.61
C TRP A 18 7.28 11.86 11.22
N LYS A 19 7.17 12.01 12.55
CA LYS A 19 5.90 12.42 13.20
C LYS A 19 5.49 13.83 12.77
N GLN A 20 6.42 14.78 12.78
CA GLN A 20 6.16 16.14 12.27
C GLN A 20 5.80 16.12 10.78
N TRP A 21 6.54 15.35 9.98
CA TRP A 21 6.24 15.19 8.56
C TRP A 21 4.85 14.57 8.32
N GLN A 22 4.48 13.55 9.10
CA GLN A 22 3.16 12.90 9.03
C GLN A 22 2.05 13.88 9.39
N LEU A 23 2.21 14.70 10.42
CA LEU A 23 1.22 15.71 10.80
C LEU A 23 1.03 16.76 9.70
N ALA A 24 2.11 17.24 9.10
CA ALA A 24 2.06 18.17 7.96
C ALA A 24 1.35 17.52 6.74
N LYS A 25 1.63 16.24 6.46
CA LYS A 25 0.96 15.49 5.39
C LYS A 25 -0.52 15.26 5.67
N LEU A 26 -0.88 14.92 6.90
CA LEU A 26 -2.27 14.79 7.33
C LEU A 26 -3.04 16.10 7.12
N THR A 27 -2.46 17.22 7.55
CA THR A 27 -3.05 18.57 7.37
C THR A 27 -3.32 18.86 5.90
N ALA A 28 -2.32 18.62 5.04
CA ALA A 28 -2.47 18.82 3.60
C ALA A 28 -3.53 17.89 2.98
N MET A 29 -3.55 16.61 3.38
CA MET A 29 -4.53 15.63 2.90
C MET A 29 -5.96 16.00 3.31
N LEU A 30 -6.19 16.38 4.57
CA LEU A 30 -7.50 16.79 5.07
C LEU A 30 -7.99 18.06 4.37
N SER A 31 -7.11 19.06 4.21
CA SER A 31 -7.43 20.30 3.47
C SER A 31 -7.75 20.02 2.00
N TYR A 32 -7.03 19.10 1.36
CA TYR A 32 -7.31 18.69 0.00
C TYR A 32 -8.64 17.92 -0.09
N ALA A 33 -8.87 16.95 0.78
CA ALA A 33 -10.11 16.16 0.80
C ALA A 33 -11.35 17.03 1.06
N GLN A 34 -11.25 18.02 1.96
CA GLN A 34 -12.31 18.99 2.18
C GLN A 34 -12.70 19.76 0.91
N ARG A 35 -11.69 20.18 0.12
CA ARG A 35 -11.90 20.97 -1.09
C ARG A 35 -12.38 20.11 -2.27
N HIS A 36 -11.81 18.92 -2.43
CA HIS A 36 -11.97 18.14 -3.66
C HIS A 36 -12.88 16.91 -3.54
N CYS A 37 -13.20 16.45 -2.32
CA CYS A 37 -14.03 15.27 -2.13
C CYS A 37 -15.38 15.63 -1.50
N THR A 38 -16.47 15.43 -2.24
CA THR A 38 -17.85 15.72 -1.80
C THR A 38 -18.22 15.03 -0.49
N TYR A 39 -17.77 13.79 -0.28
CA TYR A 39 -18.02 13.02 0.94
C TYR A 39 -17.39 13.69 2.17
N TYR A 40 -16.10 14.00 2.12
CA TYR A 40 -15.36 14.55 3.27
C TYR A 40 -15.75 15.99 3.59
N ARG A 41 -16.14 16.78 2.59
CA ARG A 41 -16.61 18.17 2.79
C ARG A 41 -17.77 18.28 3.79
N LYS A 42 -18.61 17.23 3.91
CA LYS A 42 -19.75 17.18 4.85
C LYS A 42 -19.31 17.06 6.32
N TYR A 43 -18.13 16.48 6.56
CA TYR A 43 -17.64 16.18 7.91
C TYR A 43 -16.53 17.15 8.36
N ILE A 44 -15.74 17.67 7.42
CA ILE A 44 -14.65 18.62 7.71
C ILE A 44 -15.21 20.04 7.65
N VAL A 45 -15.65 20.55 8.80
CA VAL A 45 -16.19 21.91 8.94
C VAL A 45 -15.10 22.89 9.40
N GLY A 46 -15.08 24.08 8.80
CA GLY A 46 -14.08 25.12 9.12
C GLY A 46 -12.73 24.86 8.46
N GLU A 47 -11.74 25.70 8.79
CA GLU A 47 -10.41 25.60 8.20
C GLU A 47 -9.59 24.44 8.79
N VAL A 48 -8.94 23.66 7.93
CA VAL A 48 -7.98 22.62 8.32
C VAL A 48 -6.61 23.25 8.60
N ARG A 49 -6.10 23.03 9.81
CA ARG A 49 -4.81 23.52 10.29
C ARG A 49 -4.01 22.42 10.99
N MET A 50 -2.73 22.68 11.23
CA MET A 50 -1.85 21.69 11.84
C MET A 50 -2.23 21.35 13.29
N ASP A 51 -2.78 22.33 14.03
CA ASP A 51 -3.19 22.19 15.44
C ASP A 51 -4.52 21.43 15.62
N ASN A 52 -5.40 21.41 14.60
CA ASN A 52 -6.70 20.73 14.67
C ASN A 52 -6.78 19.42 13.85
N SER A 53 -5.80 19.13 12.99
CA SER A 53 -5.84 17.98 12.07
C SER A 53 -6.03 16.64 12.76
N MET A 54 -5.45 16.46 13.96
CA MET A 54 -5.60 15.22 14.73
C MET A 54 -7.03 15.02 15.27
N GLU A 55 -7.73 16.09 15.61
CA GLU A 55 -9.11 16.00 16.07
C GLU A 55 -10.07 15.82 14.89
N ILE A 56 -9.80 16.46 13.76
CA ILE A 56 -10.56 16.26 12.52
C ILE A 56 -10.49 14.80 12.07
N ILE A 57 -9.30 14.19 11.97
CA ILE A 57 -9.20 12.79 11.49
C ILE A 57 -9.91 11.80 12.41
N LYS A 58 -9.95 12.07 13.72
CA LYS A 58 -10.65 11.23 14.70
C LYS A 58 -12.17 11.38 14.63
N SER A 59 -12.67 12.53 14.17
CA SER A 59 -14.11 12.78 14.04
C SER A 59 -14.69 12.27 12.71
N LEU A 60 -13.84 11.96 11.73
CA LEU A 60 -14.30 11.38 10.47
C LEU A 60 -14.91 9.99 10.69
N PRO A 61 -16.02 9.67 10.01
CA PRO A 61 -16.58 8.32 10.04
C PRO A 61 -15.58 7.32 9.46
N LEU A 62 -15.53 6.12 10.05
CA LEU A 62 -14.74 5.01 9.50
C LEU A 62 -15.23 4.69 8.09
N LEU A 63 -14.32 4.75 7.12
CA LEU A 63 -14.62 4.43 5.73
C LEU A 63 -14.44 2.94 5.47
N ASP A 64 -15.54 2.23 5.19
CA ASP A 64 -15.53 0.83 4.81
C ASP A 64 -15.82 0.62 3.31
N LYS A 65 -15.69 -0.63 2.83
CA LYS A 65 -15.93 -0.98 1.42
C LYS A 65 -17.37 -0.71 0.98
N ASN A 66 -18.35 -0.86 1.86
CA ASN A 66 -19.74 -0.63 1.52
C ASN A 66 -20.00 0.86 1.33
N ILE A 67 -19.47 1.71 2.21
CA ILE A 67 -19.56 3.16 2.05
C ILE A 67 -18.90 3.58 0.73
N ILE A 68 -17.71 3.07 0.42
CA ILE A 68 -17.03 3.43 -0.85
C ILE A 68 -17.88 3.03 -2.06
N ARG A 69 -18.46 1.82 -2.07
CA ARG A 69 -19.33 1.35 -3.16
C ARG A 69 -20.59 2.21 -3.31
N HIS A 70 -21.24 2.60 -2.21
CA HIS A 70 -22.48 3.38 -2.25
C HIS A 70 -22.25 4.88 -2.49
N GLN A 71 -21.13 5.43 -2.03
CA GLN A 71 -20.79 6.84 -2.23
C GLN A 71 -20.12 7.10 -3.58
N GLU A 72 -19.57 6.06 -4.22
CA GLU A 72 -18.95 6.10 -5.54
C GLU A 72 -17.94 7.25 -5.69
N LYS A 73 -18.08 8.10 -6.73
CA LYS A 73 -17.18 9.22 -7.01
C LYS A 73 -17.12 10.25 -5.87
N ASN A 74 -18.10 10.30 -4.97
CA ASN A 74 -18.12 11.30 -3.91
C ASN A 74 -16.99 11.16 -2.90
N VAL A 75 -16.45 9.95 -2.70
CA VAL A 75 -15.29 9.74 -1.80
C VAL A 75 -13.96 10.12 -2.45
N TYR A 76 -13.93 10.21 -3.78
CA TYR A 76 -12.73 10.56 -4.53
C TYR A 76 -12.67 12.05 -4.78
N SER A 77 -11.47 12.51 -5.14
CA SER A 77 -11.24 13.88 -5.59
C SER A 77 -11.96 14.12 -6.91
N ASP A 78 -12.49 15.33 -7.10
CA ASP A 78 -13.05 15.82 -8.36
C ASP A 78 -12.02 15.85 -9.52
N GLU A 79 -10.72 15.75 -9.21
CA GLU A 79 -9.66 15.55 -10.21
C GLU A 79 -9.61 14.11 -10.76
N ILE A 80 -10.25 13.14 -10.09
CA ILE A 80 -10.37 11.76 -10.57
C ILE A 80 -11.57 11.66 -11.51
N THR A 81 -11.30 11.78 -12.80
CA THR A 81 -12.32 11.66 -13.85
C THR A 81 -12.44 10.23 -14.37
N ASP A 82 -13.43 9.97 -15.23
CA ASP A 82 -13.59 8.66 -15.89
C ASP A 82 -12.39 8.29 -16.78
N ASN A 83 -11.63 9.30 -17.22
CA ASN A 83 -10.39 9.12 -18.00
C ASN A 83 -9.15 8.94 -17.11
N TRP A 84 -9.32 8.72 -15.81
CA TRP A 84 -8.19 8.52 -14.91
C TRP A 84 -7.35 7.30 -15.33
N LYS A 85 -6.04 7.51 -15.43
CA LYS A 85 -5.13 6.58 -16.12
C LYS A 85 -4.98 5.22 -15.44
N VAL A 86 -5.13 5.16 -14.11
CA VAL A 86 -4.82 3.96 -13.33
C VAL A 86 -5.94 3.68 -12.36
N TRP A 87 -6.74 2.67 -12.70
CA TRP A 87 -7.72 2.05 -11.82
C TRP A 87 -7.21 0.68 -11.40
N LEU A 88 -7.29 0.41 -10.10
CA LEU A 88 -6.96 -0.89 -9.51
C LEU A 88 -8.22 -1.51 -8.92
N ASN A 89 -8.15 -2.81 -8.68
CA ASN A 89 -9.21 -3.55 -8.03
C ASN A 89 -8.66 -4.48 -6.95
N THR A 90 -9.43 -4.72 -5.89
CA THR A 90 -9.11 -5.77 -4.91
C THR A 90 -9.47 -7.15 -5.44
N GLY A 91 -8.76 -8.19 -5.01
CA GLY A 91 -9.16 -9.59 -5.24
C GLY A 91 -10.48 -9.96 -4.54
N GLY A 92 -11.23 -10.90 -5.13
CA GLY A 92 -12.61 -11.22 -4.77
C GLY A 92 -12.80 -12.39 -3.80
N SER A 93 -12.12 -12.41 -2.65
CA SER A 93 -12.40 -13.43 -1.61
C SER A 93 -13.78 -13.29 -0.94
N THR A 94 -14.47 -12.17 -1.17
CA THR A 94 -15.77 -11.82 -0.56
C THR A 94 -16.87 -11.53 -1.60
N GLY A 95 -16.67 -11.91 -2.86
CA GLY A 95 -17.62 -11.67 -3.96
C GLY A 95 -17.21 -10.48 -4.84
N GLU A 96 -17.59 -9.26 -4.46
CA GLU A 96 -17.45 -8.07 -5.33
C GLU A 96 -16.11 -7.33 -5.13
N PRO A 97 -15.26 -7.23 -6.18
CA PRO A 97 -14.06 -6.39 -6.15
C PRO A 97 -14.39 -4.93 -5.83
N LEU A 98 -13.56 -4.29 -5.01
CA LEU A 98 -13.58 -2.83 -4.89
C LEU A 98 -12.67 -2.24 -5.97
N HIS A 99 -13.23 -1.38 -6.83
CA HIS A 99 -12.47 -0.58 -7.79
C HIS A 99 -12.09 0.77 -7.19
N PHE A 100 -10.85 1.21 -7.38
CA PHE A 100 -10.36 2.47 -6.82
C PHE A 100 -9.26 3.11 -7.69
N PRO A 101 -9.16 4.44 -7.72
CA PRO A 101 -8.12 5.12 -8.46
C PRO A 101 -6.77 4.99 -7.74
N ALA A 102 -5.68 4.89 -8.50
CA ALA A 102 -4.33 4.83 -7.95
C ALA A 102 -3.38 5.82 -8.64
N LEU A 103 -2.28 6.10 -7.95
CA LEU A 103 -1.13 6.84 -8.47
C LEU A 103 0.13 6.01 -8.21
N TYR A 104 0.82 5.61 -9.27
CA TYR A 104 2.09 4.87 -9.17
C TYR A 104 3.25 5.71 -8.58
N LYS A 105 3.03 7.01 -8.29
CA LYS A 105 4.04 7.90 -7.70
C LYS A 105 4.30 7.66 -6.21
N GLY A 106 3.53 6.81 -5.51
CA GLY A 106 3.67 6.50 -4.09
C GLY A 106 4.89 5.63 -3.72
N LEU A 107 5.50 4.97 -4.71
CA LEU A 107 6.60 4.03 -4.54
C LEU A 107 7.79 4.51 -3.67
N PRO A 108 8.20 5.80 -3.68
CA PRO A 108 9.31 6.24 -2.84
C PRO A 108 9.00 6.18 -1.34
N VAL A 109 7.79 6.54 -0.91
CA VAL A 109 7.40 6.54 0.51
C VAL A 109 7.11 5.11 0.97
N GLU A 110 6.37 4.35 0.19
CA GLU A 110 6.11 2.92 0.47
C GLU A 110 7.41 2.13 0.60
N GLY A 111 8.36 2.38 -0.30
CA GLY A 111 9.70 1.77 -0.22
C GLY A 111 10.49 2.20 1.02
N VAL A 112 10.36 3.44 1.49
CA VAL A 112 10.95 3.86 2.77
C VAL A 112 10.32 3.11 3.94
N CYS A 113 8.99 3.04 4.00
CA CYS A 113 8.26 2.31 5.05
C CYS A 113 8.63 0.82 5.07
N GLN A 114 8.68 0.17 3.91
CA GLN A 114 9.08 -1.23 3.80
C GLN A 114 10.53 -1.44 4.27
N MET A 115 11.44 -0.54 3.88
CA MET A 115 12.83 -0.59 4.35
C MET A 115 12.93 -0.41 5.87
N MET A 116 12.13 0.49 6.47
CA MET A 116 12.08 0.64 7.93
C MET A 116 11.64 -0.66 8.61
N LEU A 117 10.63 -1.35 8.08
CA LEU A 117 10.19 -2.65 8.59
C LEU A 117 11.31 -3.69 8.51
N TYR A 118 11.93 -3.85 7.34
CA TYR A 118 13.02 -4.81 7.16
C TYR A 118 14.21 -4.53 8.07
N MET A 119 14.62 -3.26 8.21
CA MET A 119 15.68 -2.88 9.14
C MET A 119 15.35 -3.24 10.60
N LYS A 120 14.08 -3.08 11.03
CA LYS A 120 13.64 -3.53 12.36
C LYS A 120 13.67 -5.04 12.53
N MET A 121 13.48 -5.79 11.45
CA MET A 121 13.57 -7.26 11.44
C MET A 121 15.02 -7.78 11.39
N GLY A 122 16.01 -6.89 11.32
CA GLY A 122 17.42 -7.26 11.22
C GLY A 122 17.91 -7.55 9.80
N TYR A 123 17.13 -7.22 8.77
CA TYR A 123 17.56 -7.34 7.36
C TYR A 123 18.88 -6.59 7.12
N GLN A 124 19.84 -7.30 6.54
CA GLN A 124 21.10 -6.76 6.07
C GLN A 124 21.11 -6.63 4.56
N TRP A 125 21.97 -5.73 4.08
CA TRP A 125 22.13 -5.56 2.65
C TRP A 125 22.72 -6.82 2.01
N GLY A 126 21.99 -7.40 1.06
CA GLY A 126 22.37 -8.64 0.39
C GLY A 126 21.55 -9.84 0.83
N ASP A 127 20.82 -9.74 1.95
CA ASP A 127 19.87 -10.78 2.35
C ASP A 127 18.84 -11.00 1.25
N ILE A 128 18.52 -12.27 0.99
CA ILE A 128 17.53 -12.63 -0.01
C ILE A 128 16.15 -12.46 0.61
N ILE A 129 15.33 -11.60 0.01
CA ILE A 129 13.93 -11.49 0.38
C ILE A 129 13.18 -12.58 -0.40
N VAL A 130 12.44 -13.40 0.35
CA VAL A 130 11.54 -14.41 -0.18
C VAL A 130 10.13 -14.01 0.18
N SER A 131 9.22 -14.05 -0.79
CA SER A 131 7.79 -13.83 -0.54
C SER A 131 7.00 -15.12 -0.75
N PHE A 132 5.92 -15.25 0.01
CA PHE A 132 4.90 -16.27 -0.15
C PHE A 132 3.59 -15.54 -0.43
N ASP A 133 3.06 -15.68 -1.64
CA ASP A 133 1.91 -14.91 -2.10
C ASP A 133 1.01 -15.72 -3.04
N GLY A 134 -0.10 -15.13 -3.45
CA GLY A 134 -1.02 -15.74 -4.41
C GLY A 134 -0.58 -15.61 -5.87
N CYS A 135 0.72 -15.59 -6.18
CA CYS A 135 1.16 -15.46 -7.58
C CYS A 135 0.76 -16.68 -8.41
N ARG A 136 0.42 -16.45 -9.69
CA ARG A 136 0.16 -17.54 -10.64
C ARG A 136 1.47 -17.98 -11.28
N ILE A 137 1.68 -19.30 -11.28
CA ILE A 137 2.81 -19.96 -11.92
C ILE A 137 2.34 -20.58 -13.22
N LYS A 138 3.17 -20.49 -14.26
CA LYS A 138 2.90 -21.03 -15.59
C LYS A 138 2.79 -22.55 -15.55
N ASP A 139 2.00 -23.10 -16.46
CA ASP A 139 1.73 -24.54 -16.49
C ASP A 139 3.00 -25.36 -16.76
N GLU A 140 3.90 -24.85 -17.61
CA GLU A 140 5.18 -25.50 -17.94
C GLU A 140 6.16 -25.54 -16.75
N ASP A 141 6.06 -24.58 -15.84
CA ASP A 141 6.83 -24.56 -14.59
C ASP A 141 6.23 -25.53 -13.58
N ARG A 142 4.89 -25.53 -13.45
CA ARG A 142 4.17 -26.46 -12.56
C ARG A 142 4.37 -27.92 -12.97
N SER A 143 4.38 -28.23 -14.26
CA SER A 143 4.66 -29.59 -14.76
C SER A 143 6.07 -30.07 -14.43
N ARG A 144 6.98 -29.16 -14.09
CA ARG A 144 8.35 -29.44 -13.63
C ARG A 144 8.50 -29.32 -12.11
N ASN A 145 7.39 -29.25 -11.38
CA ASN A 145 7.34 -29.04 -9.92
C ASN A 145 8.01 -27.73 -9.46
N ILE A 146 7.99 -26.70 -10.30
CA ILE A 146 8.45 -25.36 -9.95
C ILE A 146 7.21 -24.54 -9.60
N TYR A 147 7.13 -24.09 -8.34
CA TYR A 147 5.98 -23.35 -7.80
C TYR A 147 6.35 -21.94 -7.32
N TRP A 148 7.43 -21.39 -7.85
CA TRP A 148 7.90 -20.04 -7.58
C TRP A 148 8.33 -19.35 -8.87
N GLN A 149 8.37 -18.03 -8.83
CA GLN A 149 8.93 -17.19 -9.88
C GLN A 149 10.10 -16.37 -9.37
N MET A 150 11.04 -16.05 -10.25
CA MET A 150 12.15 -15.16 -9.94
C MET A 150 11.77 -13.72 -10.23
N GLY A 151 11.88 -12.86 -9.21
CA GLY A 151 11.71 -11.42 -9.34
C GLY A 151 12.88 -10.75 -10.05
N ASN A 152 12.59 -9.66 -10.75
CA ASN A 152 13.62 -8.84 -11.42
C ASN A 152 14.53 -8.12 -10.40
N ALA A 153 14.04 -7.82 -9.20
CA ALA A 153 14.78 -7.20 -8.11
C ALA A 153 14.55 -7.93 -6.78
N ASN A 154 15.47 -7.79 -5.83
CA ASN A 154 15.32 -8.37 -4.49
C ASN A 154 14.37 -7.55 -3.61
N PHE A 155 14.56 -6.23 -3.59
CA PHE A 155 13.75 -5.32 -2.78
C PHE A 155 12.69 -4.61 -3.64
N PRO A 156 11.49 -4.33 -3.11
CA PRO A 156 11.03 -4.68 -1.75
C PRO A 156 10.36 -6.05 -1.64
N PHE A 157 9.92 -6.62 -2.76
CA PHE A 157 8.93 -7.70 -2.77
C PHE A 157 9.49 -9.11 -2.94
N GLY A 158 10.82 -9.25 -2.93
CA GLY A 158 11.47 -10.55 -3.00
C GLY A 158 12.12 -10.85 -4.34
N LYS A 159 13.27 -11.54 -4.26
CA LYS A 159 13.95 -12.10 -5.43
C LYS A 159 13.31 -13.42 -5.87
N LYS A 160 12.68 -14.14 -4.94
CA LYS A 160 11.99 -15.41 -5.16
C LYS A 160 10.60 -15.31 -4.53
N ASN A 161 9.56 -15.55 -5.34
CA ASN A 161 8.17 -15.44 -4.92
C ASN A 161 7.51 -16.81 -5.05
N PHE A 162 7.22 -17.45 -3.93
CA PHE A 162 6.56 -18.75 -3.87
C PHE A 162 5.04 -18.58 -3.92
N SER A 163 4.40 -19.35 -4.79
CA SER A 163 2.95 -19.32 -4.92
C SER A 163 2.28 -20.16 -3.84
N THR A 164 1.41 -19.57 -3.02
CA THR A 164 0.56 -20.32 -2.09
C THR A 164 -0.69 -20.90 -2.74
N LEU A 165 -1.00 -20.53 -4.00
CA LEU A 165 -2.19 -21.03 -4.72
C LEU A 165 -2.14 -22.54 -5.02
N TYR A 166 -0.93 -23.09 -5.10
CA TYR A 166 -0.70 -24.49 -5.44
C TYR A 166 -0.07 -25.27 -4.29
N LEU A 167 -0.05 -24.70 -3.08
CA LEU A 167 0.53 -25.34 -1.90
C LEU A 167 -0.50 -26.30 -1.29
N ASP A 168 -0.23 -27.60 -1.39
CA ASP A 168 -1.03 -28.67 -0.82
C ASP A 168 -0.15 -29.83 -0.35
N ASN A 169 -0.76 -30.88 0.20
CA ASN A 169 -0.04 -32.05 0.74
C ASN A 169 0.81 -32.79 -0.30
N ASN A 170 0.46 -32.70 -1.59
CA ASN A 170 1.21 -33.35 -2.68
C ASN A 170 2.35 -32.47 -3.18
N SER A 171 2.15 -31.15 -3.20
CA SER A 171 3.09 -30.19 -3.78
C SER A 171 4.10 -29.64 -2.77
N VAL A 172 3.78 -29.60 -1.47
CA VAL A 172 4.61 -28.98 -0.42
C VAL A 172 6.06 -29.48 -0.41
N LYS A 173 6.29 -30.75 -0.75
CA LYS A 173 7.63 -31.35 -0.84
C LYS A 173 8.54 -30.73 -1.91
N TYR A 174 7.95 -29.98 -2.85
CA TYR A 174 8.67 -29.26 -3.90
C TYR A 174 8.89 -27.78 -3.56
N TYR A 175 8.26 -27.28 -2.48
CA TYR A 175 8.56 -25.97 -1.93
C TYR A 175 9.83 -26.11 -1.10
N TRP A 176 10.84 -25.33 -1.49
CA TRP A 176 12.24 -25.51 -1.09
C TRP A 176 12.69 -24.43 -0.13
#